data_AF-A0A383RRY1-F1
#
_entry.id   AF-A0A383RRY1-F1
#
_cell.length_a   1.000
_cell.length_b   1.000
_cell.length_c   1.000
_cell.angle_alpha   90.00
_cell.angle_beta   90.00
_cell.angle_gamma   90.00
#
_symmetry.space_group_name_H-M   'P 1'
#
loop_
_entity.id
_entity.type
_entity.pdbx_description
1 polymer ?
#
loop_
_entity_poly.entity_id
_entity_poly.type
_entity_poly.pdbx_seq_one_letter_code
_entity_poly.pdbx_strand_id
1 'polypeptide(L)'
;MSLKKTIKIADLIIDTGLTCSGIPGAEKIYNFAKIGASFVRDYISEQSEKKAYEFHRRLLLADDDSLDEKLNQAQLDAADYHALFSACLSDIEQEKSGIYGHLAKMIATSKVPKEIRRYFILKLREMTWDQLDILAKTYVVSSHRIMPSQGNHELRTSEILDSENPFSAKGMDIHYLNQNKFIADSKITVLGKQFIKSCFPDELITPGAYNYREWAGANYAMLSLQEHGIDHVDYKRIENHFRDKGIMGQSGYMEGLLDREAHIPIVDFILVAYPNGKKLNACRLANLEQLISRKAALQIIFTEKPEDIAEPLISKSPYIAICNEDKYQSGQLAYEKMGNILLERKKNQEQHPSSTE
;
A
#
# COMPACT_ATOMS: atom_id res chain seq x y z
N MET A 1 -40.49 15.81 -23.40
CA MET A 1 -39.33 14.89 -23.35
C MET A 1 -38.16 15.57 -24.05
N SER A 2 -37.21 16.13 -23.30
CA SER A 2 -36.01 16.75 -23.88
C SER A 2 -35.07 15.63 -24.37
N LEU A 3 -34.68 15.66 -25.64
CA LEU A 3 -33.63 14.79 -26.18
C LEU A 3 -32.34 15.07 -25.40
N LYS A 4 -31.95 14.15 -24.52
CA LYS A 4 -30.66 14.21 -23.85
C LYS A 4 -29.56 14.13 -24.92
N LYS A 5 -28.77 15.19 -25.04
CA LYS A 5 -27.66 15.27 -25.98
C LYS A 5 -26.51 14.44 -25.42
N THR A 6 -26.17 13.35 -26.10
CA THR A 6 -25.05 12.47 -25.73
C THR A 6 -23.82 12.84 -26.55
N ILE A 7 -22.66 12.94 -25.90
CA ILE A 7 -21.36 13.17 -26.53
C ILE A 7 -20.67 11.81 -26.66
N LYS A 8 -20.27 11.45 -27.88
CA LYS A 8 -19.38 10.30 -28.10
C LYS A 8 -17.94 10.75 -27.92
N ILE A 9 -17.18 10.02 -27.13
CA ILE A 9 -15.77 10.35 -26.87
C ILE A 9 -14.94 10.29 -28.16
N ALA A 10 -15.27 9.39 -29.09
CA ALA A 10 -14.63 9.31 -30.41
C ALA A 10 -14.76 10.62 -31.23
N ASP A 11 -15.92 11.27 -31.20
CA ASP A 11 -16.14 12.54 -31.91
C ASP A 11 -15.27 13.65 -31.29
N LEU A 12 -15.11 13.63 -29.96
CA LEU A 12 -14.23 14.57 -29.24
C LEU A 12 -12.74 14.34 -29.59
N ILE A 13 -12.30 13.09 -29.77
CA ILE A 13 -10.92 12.73 -30.16
C ILE A 13 -10.62 13.27 -31.58
N ILE A 14 -11.57 13.12 -32.51
CA ILE A 14 -11.46 13.62 -33.88
C ILE A 14 -11.38 15.15 -33.89
N ASP A 15 -12.28 15.82 -33.15
CA ASP A 15 -12.33 17.28 -33.08
C ASP A 15 -11.11 17.90 -32.37
N THR A 16 -10.52 17.18 -31.41
CA THR A 16 -9.33 17.65 -30.67
C THR A 16 -8.00 17.29 -31.34
N GLY A 17 -8.02 16.54 -32.46
CA GLY A 17 -6.82 16.21 -33.24
C GLY A 17 -5.83 15.25 -32.55
N LEU A 18 -6.25 14.60 -31.45
CA LEU A 18 -5.46 13.60 -30.72
C LEU A 18 -5.46 12.26 -31.47
N THR A 19 -4.92 12.23 -32.68
CA THR A 19 -4.65 10.96 -33.37
C THR A 19 -3.33 10.38 -32.87
N CYS A 20 -3.40 9.16 -32.35
CA CYS A 20 -2.29 8.38 -31.83
C CYS A 20 -1.20 8.15 -32.90
N SER A 21 -0.13 8.93 -32.84
CA SER A 21 1.22 8.53 -33.27
C SER A 21 2.21 9.62 -32.82
N GLY A 22 3.26 9.24 -32.10
CA GLY A 22 4.19 10.17 -31.47
C GLY A 22 4.79 11.22 -32.41
N ILE A 23 4.64 12.50 -32.02
CA ILE A 23 5.32 13.75 -32.46
C ILE A 23 5.24 14.03 -33.98
N PRO A 24 4.88 15.23 -34.54
CA PRO A 24 4.74 16.59 -33.99
C PRO A 24 3.42 17.30 -34.38
N GLY A 25 2.81 18.06 -33.46
CA GLY A 25 1.57 18.79 -33.76
C GLY A 25 1.20 19.91 -32.77
N ALA A 26 2.16 20.36 -31.96
CA ALA A 26 1.94 21.40 -30.94
C ALA A 26 1.49 22.76 -31.50
N GLU A 27 1.62 22.99 -32.82
CA GLU A 27 1.24 24.26 -33.46
C GLU A 27 -0.27 24.45 -33.63
N LYS A 28 -1.10 23.39 -33.61
CA LYS A 28 -2.55 23.54 -33.81
C LYS A 28 -3.36 23.79 -32.53
N ILE A 29 -2.74 23.67 -31.36
CA ILE A 29 -3.34 24.07 -30.07
C ILE A 29 -3.16 25.59 -29.84
N TYR A 30 -2.26 26.23 -30.60
CA TYR A 30 -1.78 27.60 -30.35
C TYR A 30 -2.72 28.75 -30.80
N ASN A 31 -3.84 28.46 -31.48
CA ASN A 31 -4.66 29.51 -32.10
C ASN A 31 -5.92 29.94 -31.31
N PHE A 32 -6.09 29.51 -30.05
CA PHE A 32 -7.23 29.95 -29.24
C PHE A 32 -6.94 31.16 -28.32
N ALA A 33 -5.70 31.63 -28.22
CA ALA A 33 -5.27 32.46 -27.09
C ALA A 33 -4.92 33.94 -27.38
N LYS A 34 -5.15 34.50 -28.58
CA LYS A 34 -4.63 35.85 -28.90
C LYS A 34 -5.66 36.96 -29.02
N ILE A 35 -6.40 37.29 -27.94
CA ILE A 35 -7.04 38.61 -27.74
C ILE A 35 -6.99 39.08 -26.25
N GLY A 36 -5.83 39.64 -25.87
CA GLY A 36 -5.58 40.83 -25.02
C GLY A 36 -6.16 41.00 -23.60
N ALA A 37 -5.34 40.85 -22.54
CA ALA A 37 -5.19 41.77 -21.39
C ALA A 37 -4.04 41.29 -20.47
N SER A 38 -2.82 41.81 -20.69
CA SER A 38 -1.56 41.14 -20.37
C SER A 38 -1.23 40.99 -18.87
N PHE A 39 -0.69 39.81 -18.54
CA PHE A 39 -0.22 39.26 -17.25
C PHE A 39 -1.23 38.51 -16.37
N VAL A 40 -2.33 39.10 -15.90
CA VAL A 40 -3.33 38.34 -15.10
C VAL A 40 -4.20 37.44 -15.99
N ARG A 41 -4.58 37.91 -17.18
CA ARG A 41 -5.35 37.10 -18.15
C ARG A 41 -4.47 36.02 -18.76
N ASP A 42 -3.20 36.30 -19.02
CA ASP A 42 -2.27 35.31 -19.58
C ASP A 42 -2.00 34.20 -18.57
N TYR A 43 -1.81 34.53 -17.28
CA TYR A 43 -1.67 33.53 -16.22
C TYR A 43 -2.95 32.71 -16.01
N ILE A 44 -4.13 33.34 -15.99
CA ILE A 44 -5.42 32.64 -15.88
C ILE A 44 -5.71 31.80 -17.13
N SER A 45 -5.34 32.28 -18.32
CA SER A 45 -5.47 31.55 -19.59
C SER A 45 -4.55 30.35 -19.59
N GLU A 46 -3.27 30.51 -19.28
CA GLU A 46 -2.28 29.43 -19.20
C GLU A 46 -2.67 28.39 -18.14
N GLN A 47 -3.18 28.82 -16.98
CA GLN A 47 -3.67 27.87 -15.97
C GLN A 47 -4.93 27.15 -16.47
N SER A 48 -5.89 27.86 -17.05
CA SER A 48 -7.10 27.24 -17.59
C SER A 48 -6.79 26.28 -18.74
N GLU A 49 -5.81 26.62 -19.57
CA GLU A 49 -5.29 25.79 -20.65
C GLU A 49 -4.61 24.53 -20.11
N LYS A 50 -3.77 24.63 -19.08
CA LYS A 50 -3.17 23.46 -18.42
C LYS A 50 -4.22 22.55 -17.79
N LYS A 51 -5.21 23.12 -17.10
CA LYS A 51 -6.33 22.36 -16.51
C LYS A 51 -7.16 21.68 -17.59
N ALA A 52 -7.48 22.41 -18.67
CA ALA A 52 -8.19 21.86 -19.82
C ALA A 52 -7.39 20.75 -20.50
N TYR A 53 -6.08 20.94 -20.68
CA TYR A 53 -5.20 19.93 -21.25
C TYR A 53 -5.19 18.66 -20.40
N GLU A 54 -4.95 18.75 -19.09
CA GLU A 54 -4.93 17.57 -18.21
C GLU A 54 -6.29 16.87 -18.15
N PHE A 55 -7.39 17.63 -18.12
CA PHE A 55 -8.74 17.07 -18.18
C PHE A 55 -8.94 16.22 -19.44
N HIS A 56 -8.66 16.78 -20.62
CA HIS A 56 -8.84 16.08 -21.89
C HIS A 56 -7.85 14.95 -22.06
N ARG A 57 -6.59 15.14 -21.65
CA ARG A 57 -5.55 14.11 -21.65
C ARG A 57 -6.03 12.89 -20.86
N ARG A 58 -6.54 13.07 -19.64
CA ARG A 58 -7.05 11.96 -18.82
C ARG A 58 -8.38 11.37 -19.30
N LEU A 59 -9.22 12.18 -19.94
CA LEU A 59 -10.48 11.71 -20.53
C LEU A 59 -10.25 10.84 -21.78
N LEU A 60 -9.32 11.26 -22.64
CA LEU A 60 -9.18 10.75 -24.01
C LEU A 60 -8.08 9.70 -24.15
N LEU A 61 -6.99 9.79 -23.38
CA LEU A 61 -5.93 8.79 -23.44
C LEU A 61 -6.33 7.54 -22.66
N ALA A 62 -6.08 6.38 -23.28
CA ALA A 62 -6.12 5.10 -22.59
C ALA A 62 -4.99 5.05 -21.54
N ASP A 63 -5.23 4.33 -20.44
CA ASP A 63 -4.20 4.15 -19.41
C ASP A 63 -3.13 3.12 -19.84
N ASP A 64 -3.39 2.42 -20.96
CA ASP A 64 -2.50 1.49 -21.67
C ASP A 64 -2.44 1.90 -23.15
N ASP A 65 -1.30 1.73 -23.83
CA ASP A 65 -1.06 2.13 -25.24
C ASP A 65 -1.96 1.42 -26.28
N SER A 66 -2.88 0.56 -25.86
CA SER A 66 -3.92 -0.01 -26.72
C SER A 66 -5.16 0.88 -26.76
N LEU A 67 -5.62 1.22 -27.98
CA LEU A 67 -6.95 1.79 -28.22
C LEU A 67 -8.03 0.88 -27.61
N ASP A 68 -8.47 1.20 -26.40
CA ASP A 68 -9.48 0.43 -25.68
C ASP A 68 -10.80 0.53 -26.46
N GLU A 69 -11.30 -0.59 -27.01
CA GLU A 69 -12.59 -0.63 -27.72
C GLU A 69 -13.74 -0.04 -26.88
N LYS A 70 -13.59 -0.05 -25.55
CA LYS A 70 -14.51 0.57 -24.59
C LYS A 70 -14.53 2.09 -24.67
N LEU A 71 -13.40 2.75 -24.96
CA LEU A 71 -13.35 4.20 -25.17
C LEU A 71 -14.07 4.60 -26.46
N ASN A 72 -13.96 3.80 -27.52
CA ASN A 72 -14.65 4.04 -28.79
C ASN A 72 -16.19 3.95 -28.67
N GLN A 73 -16.67 3.14 -27.72
CA GLN A 73 -18.11 3.02 -27.41
C GLN A 73 -18.54 3.92 -26.23
N ALA A 74 -17.62 4.68 -25.63
CA ALA A 74 -17.90 5.49 -24.46
C ALA A 74 -18.83 6.67 -24.78
N GLN A 75 -19.83 6.86 -23.91
CA GLN A 75 -20.87 7.87 -24.06
C GLN A 75 -21.02 8.67 -22.78
N LEU A 76 -20.88 10.00 -22.90
CA LEU A 76 -21.04 10.92 -21.78
C LEU A 76 -22.24 11.83 -22.04
N ASP A 77 -23.11 12.01 -21.04
CA ASP A 77 -24.19 13.00 -21.13
C ASP A 77 -23.55 14.39 -21.20
N ALA A 78 -23.99 15.25 -22.13
CA ALA A 78 -23.44 16.59 -22.28
C ALA A 78 -23.55 17.39 -20.97
N ALA A 79 -24.61 17.17 -20.19
CA ALA A 79 -24.78 17.82 -18.89
C ALA A 79 -23.69 17.39 -17.89
N ASP A 80 -23.32 16.12 -17.85
CA ASP A 80 -22.27 15.59 -16.96
C ASP A 80 -20.88 16.08 -17.40
N TYR A 81 -20.62 16.08 -18.72
CA TYR A 81 -19.40 16.65 -19.30
C TYR A 81 -19.22 18.12 -18.92
N HIS A 82 -20.23 18.96 -19.19
CA HIS A 82 -20.14 20.38 -18.87
C HIS A 82 -20.01 20.63 -17.37
N ALA A 83 -20.68 19.84 -16.52
CA ALA A 83 -20.55 19.97 -15.08
C ALA A 83 -19.13 19.67 -14.60
N LEU A 84 -18.50 18.61 -15.11
CA LEU A 84 -17.12 18.23 -14.74
C LEU A 84 -16.08 19.19 -15.31
N PHE A 85 -16.19 19.54 -16.59
CA PHE A 85 -15.24 20.43 -17.23
C PHE A 85 -15.31 21.84 -16.64
N SER A 86 -16.52 22.37 -16.41
CA SER A 86 -16.67 23.66 -15.74
C SER A 86 -16.16 23.63 -14.31
N ALA A 87 -16.40 22.54 -13.56
CA ALA A 87 -15.86 22.38 -12.21
C ALA A 87 -14.33 22.41 -12.25
N CYS A 88 -13.70 21.65 -13.14
CA CYS A 88 -12.25 21.62 -13.34
C CYS A 88 -11.64 22.99 -13.63
N LEU A 89 -12.27 23.79 -14.51
CA LEU A 89 -11.76 25.13 -14.85
C LEU A 89 -11.91 26.13 -13.70
N SER A 90 -12.99 26.02 -12.91
CA SER A 90 -13.25 26.90 -11.77
C SER A 90 -12.53 26.51 -10.48
N ASP A 91 -12.05 25.27 -10.39
CA ASP A 91 -11.37 24.75 -9.22
C ASP A 91 -10.05 25.50 -9.01
N ILE A 92 -9.75 25.89 -7.77
CA ILE A 92 -8.50 26.58 -7.46
C ILE A 92 -7.32 25.60 -7.33
N GLU A 93 -7.61 24.32 -7.07
CA GLU A 93 -6.62 23.26 -6.87
C GLU A 93 -6.29 22.58 -8.21
N GLN A 94 -5.09 22.86 -8.74
CA GLN A 94 -4.69 22.38 -10.06
C GLN A 94 -4.50 20.85 -10.10
N GLU A 95 -4.13 20.25 -8.98
CA GLU A 95 -3.89 18.83 -8.77
C GLU A 95 -5.12 17.98 -9.13
N LYS A 96 -6.33 18.54 -8.98
CA LYS A 96 -7.59 17.86 -9.26
C LYS A 96 -7.94 17.78 -10.74
N SER A 97 -7.23 18.49 -11.62
CA SER A 97 -7.59 18.59 -13.05
C SER A 97 -7.63 17.23 -13.74
N GLY A 98 -6.62 16.39 -13.49
CA GLY A 98 -6.58 15.02 -14.01
C GLY A 98 -7.65 14.11 -13.40
N ILE A 99 -8.01 14.34 -12.14
CA ILE A 99 -9.04 13.58 -11.40
C ILE A 99 -10.43 13.83 -12.00
N TYR A 100 -10.73 15.08 -12.38
CA TYR A 100 -11.97 15.41 -13.11
C TYR A 100 -12.05 14.70 -14.46
N GLY A 101 -10.95 14.70 -15.22
CA GLY A 101 -10.86 14.03 -16.52
C GLY A 101 -11.06 12.51 -16.40
N HIS A 102 -10.44 11.90 -15.38
CA HIS A 102 -10.59 10.48 -15.11
C HIS A 102 -12.02 10.12 -14.66
N LEU A 103 -12.66 10.91 -13.80
CA LEU A 103 -14.06 10.69 -13.45
C LEU A 103 -14.99 10.79 -14.66
N ALA A 104 -14.75 11.74 -15.57
CA ALA A 104 -15.48 11.84 -16.84
C ALA A 104 -15.30 10.56 -17.68
N LYS A 105 -14.08 10.02 -17.78
CA LYS A 105 -13.79 8.74 -18.46
C LYS A 105 -14.53 7.56 -17.82
N MET A 106 -14.54 7.47 -16.50
CA MET A 106 -15.23 6.40 -15.75
C MET A 106 -16.75 6.46 -15.89
N ILE A 107 -17.33 7.67 -16.00
CA ILE A 107 -18.74 7.87 -16.32
C ILE A 107 -19.03 7.48 -17.77
N ALA A 108 -18.19 7.91 -18.71
CA ALA A 108 -18.37 7.67 -20.13
C ALA A 108 -18.29 6.17 -20.48
N THR A 109 -17.41 5.44 -19.80
CA THR A 109 -17.25 3.97 -19.92
C THR A 109 -18.25 3.19 -19.07
N SER A 110 -19.23 3.86 -18.44
CA SER A 110 -20.27 3.25 -17.60
C SER A 110 -19.75 2.45 -16.39
N LYS A 111 -18.52 2.71 -15.92
CA LYS A 111 -17.99 2.14 -14.67
C LYS A 111 -18.57 2.83 -13.42
N VAL A 112 -19.19 4.01 -13.58
CA VAL A 112 -19.96 4.70 -12.53
C VAL A 112 -21.48 4.51 -12.73
N PRO A 113 -22.19 3.89 -11.77
CA PRO A 113 -23.65 3.73 -11.79
C PRO A 113 -24.37 5.07 -11.92
N LYS A 114 -25.45 5.12 -12.70
CA LYS A 114 -26.14 6.36 -13.06
C LYS A 114 -26.67 7.12 -11.85
N GLU A 115 -27.09 6.38 -10.82
CA GLU A 115 -27.72 6.89 -9.60
C GLU A 115 -26.75 7.73 -8.76
N ILE A 116 -25.45 7.45 -8.84
CA ILE A 116 -24.42 8.09 -8.01
C ILE A 116 -23.56 9.10 -8.77
N ARG A 117 -23.67 9.19 -10.10
CA ARG A 117 -22.85 10.10 -10.94
C ARG A 117 -22.92 11.54 -10.45
N ARG A 118 -24.14 12.07 -10.28
CA ARG A 118 -24.31 13.46 -9.88
C ARG A 118 -23.76 13.71 -8.48
N TYR A 119 -23.93 12.74 -7.58
CA TYR A 119 -23.36 12.80 -6.24
C TYR A 119 -21.82 12.86 -6.30
N PHE A 120 -21.17 12.00 -7.11
CA PHE A 120 -19.71 12.01 -7.27
C PHE A 120 -19.19 13.31 -7.89
N ILE A 121 -19.84 13.83 -8.93
CA ILE A 121 -19.46 15.12 -9.56
C ILE A 121 -19.52 16.25 -8.52
N LEU A 122 -20.58 16.31 -7.72
CA LEU A 122 -20.74 17.33 -6.68
C LEU A 122 -19.69 17.18 -5.58
N LYS A 123 -19.44 15.97 -5.11
CA LYS A 123 -18.45 15.72 -4.05
C LYS A 123 -17.03 16.01 -4.49
N LEU A 124 -16.64 15.61 -5.70
CA LEU A 124 -15.32 15.93 -6.23
C LEU A 124 -15.10 17.46 -6.31
N ARG A 125 -16.13 18.21 -6.67
CA ARG A 125 -16.09 19.68 -6.70
C ARG A 125 -15.98 20.31 -5.31
N GLU A 126 -16.66 19.75 -4.32
CA GLU A 126 -16.70 20.28 -2.95
C GLU A 126 -15.49 19.90 -2.10
N MET A 127 -14.83 18.78 -2.41
CA MET A 127 -13.70 18.28 -1.65
C MET A 127 -12.41 19.04 -1.94
N THR A 128 -11.59 19.23 -0.91
CA THR A 128 -10.20 19.69 -1.09
C THR A 128 -9.30 18.56 -1.58
N TRP A 129 -8.12 18.91 -2.10
CA TRP A 129 -7.09 17.93 -2.43
C TRP A 129 -6.68 17.10 -1.21
N ASP A 130 -6.50 17.73 -0.05
CA ASP A 130 -6.12 17.04 1.19
C ASP A 130 -7.17 15.98 1.60
N GLN A 131 -8.46 16.27 1.43
CA GLN A 131 -9.53 15.29 1.69
C GLN A 131 -9.49 14.11 0.71
N LEU A 132 -9.23 14.38 -0.56
CA LEU A 132 -9.06 13.34 -1.58
C LEU A 132 -7.83 12.49 -1.29
N ASP A 133 -6.72 13.12 -0.92
CA ASP A 133 -5.45 12.47 -0.59
C ASP A 133 -5.57 11.58 0.66
N ILE A 134 -6.21 12.05 1.73
CA ILE A 134 -6.51 11.24 2.92
C ILE A 134 -7.35 10.03 2.54
N LEU A 135 -8.41 10.23 1.75
CA LEU A 135 -9.30 9.14 1.36
C LEU A 135 -8.59 8.12 0.45
N ALA A 136 -7.74 8.58 -0.47
CA ALA A 136 -6.94 7.73 -1.35
C ALA A 136 -5.86 6.94 -0.58
N LYS A 137 -5.12 7.57 0.35
CA LYS A 137 -4.20 6.85 1.27
C LYS A 137 -4.92 5.80 2.09
N THR A 138 -6.10 6.13 2.61
CA THR A 138 -6.93 5.19 3.37
C THR A 138 -7.37 4.02 2.49
N TYR A 139 -7.73 4.27 1.22
CA TYR A 139 -8.04 3.23 0.25
C TYR A 139 -6.85 2.29 0.01
N VAL A 140 -5.64 2.83 -0.21
CA VAL A 140 -4.41 2.06 -0.44
C VAL A 140 -4.10 1.16 0.77
N VAL A 141 -4.11 1.71 1.97
CA VAL A 141 -3.87 0.95 3.21
C VAL A 141 -4.97 -0.10 3.46
N SER A 142 -6.21 0.17 3.06
CA SER A 142 -7.29 -0.83 3.20
C SER A 142 -7.19 -2.00 2.21
N SER A 143 -6.35 -1.89 1.19
CA SER A 143 -6.28 -2.85 0.08
C SER A 143 -4.94 -3.58 0.00
N HIS A 144 -3.91 -3.13 0.73
CA HIS A 144 -2.55 -3.65 0.66
C HIS A 144 -1.97 -3.88 2.06
N ARG A 145 -1.01 -4.78 2.19
CA ARG A 145 -0.33 -5.07 3.47
C ARG A 145 0.82 -4.09 3.68
N ILE A 146 0.51 -2.87 4.09
CA ILE A 146 1.47 -1.76 4.16
C ILE A 146 2.35 -1.84 5.42
N MET A 147 3.64 -1.58 5.24
CA MET A 147 4.61 -1.42 6.31
C MET A 147 4.49 0.00 6.92
N PRO A 148 4.29 0.12 8.25
CA PRO A 148 4.35 1.41 8.93
C PRO A 148 5.79 1.95 8.95
N SER A 149 5.94 3.24 9.27
CA SER A 149 7.25 3.85 9.45
C SER A 149 8.01 3.28 10.65
N GLN A 150 7.30 2.81 11.68
CA GLN A 150 7.84 2.27 12.92
C GLN A 150 7.04 1.05 13.38
N GLY A 151 7.70 0.10 14.07
CA GLY A 151 7.08 -1.13 14.56
C GLY A 151 6.83 -2.23 13.51
N ASN A 152 6.59 -3.46 13.95
CA ASN A 152 6.42 -4.64 13.10
C ASN A 152 4.96 -5.10 13.07
N HIS A 153 4.09 -4.27 12.50
CA HIS A 153 2.67 -4.55 12.31
C HIS A 153 2.22 -4.05 10.93
N GLU A 154 1.00 -4.37 10.53
CA GLU A 154 0.38 -3.78 9.34
C GLU A 154 -0.19 -2.41 9.68
N LEU A 155 0.15 -1.40 8.87
CA LEU A 155 -0.39 -0.05 9.01
C LEU A 155 -1.91 -0.10 8.91
N ARG A 156 -2.62 0.44 9.90
CA ARG A 156 -4.08 0.41 9.94
C ARG A 156 -4.67 1.70 9.38
N THR A 157 -5.87 1.61 8.81
CA THR A 157 -6.62 2.80 8.36
C THR A 157 -6.89 3.78 9.51
N SER A 158 -7.04 3.27 10.74
CA SER A 158 -7.18 4.12 11.92
C SER A 158 -5.97 5.01 12.14
N GLU A 159 -4.75 4.57 11.83
CA GLU A 159 -3.54 5.41 12.02
C GLU A 159 -3.50 6.57 11.01
N ILE A 160 -4.10 6.40 9.83
CA ILE A 160 -4.27 7.49 8.86
C ILE A 160 -5.39 8.43 9.32
N LEU A 161 -6.51 7.87 9.76
CA LEU A 161 -7.74 8.59 10.09
C LEU A 161 -7.76 9.13 11.53
N ASP A 162 -6.72 8.90 12.31
CA ASP A 162 -6.61 9.46 13.66
C ASP A 162 -6.14 10.91 13.61
N SER A 163 -6.72 11.73 14.49
CA SER A 163 -6.38 13.14 14.63
C SER A 163 -6.52 13.52 16.09
N GLU A 164 -5.38 13.81 16.73
CA GLU A 164 -5.29 14.21 18.14
C GLU A 164 -6.21 15.40 18.47
N ASN A 165 -6.39 16.31 17.52
CA ASN A 165 -7.30 17.45 17.64
C ASN A 165 -8.38 17.40 16.53
N PRO A 166 -9.67 17.19 16.88
CA PRO A 166 -10.78 17.23 15.92
C PRO A 166 -10.96 18.58 15.21
N PHE A 167 -10.47 19.66 15.81
CA PHE A 167 -10.53 21.01 15.24
C PHE A 167 -9.27 21.39 14.43
N SER A 168 -8.33 20.47 14.27
CA SER A 168 -7.23 20.66 13.31
C SER A 168 -7.75 20.56 11.87
N ALA A 169 -6.97 21.03 10.89
CA ALA A 169 -7.31 20.88 9.47
C ALA A 169 -7.62 19.41 9.11
N LYS A 170 -6.71 18.49 9.49
CA LYS A 170 -6.90 17.04 9.32
C LYS A 170 -8.17 16.53 10.01
N GLY A 171 -8.44 16.99 11.24
CA GLY A 171 -9.64 16.64 11.99
C GLY A 171 -10.93 17.09 11.28
N MET A 172 -10.94 18.29 10.72
CA MET A 172 -12.06 18.82 9.92
C MET A 172 -12.24 18.04 8.61
N ASP A 173 -11.14 17.66 7.94
CA ASP A 173 -11.19 16.84 6.72
C ASP A 173 -11.76 15.45 7.00
N ILE A 174 -11.31 14.79 8.07
CA ILE A 174 -11.87 13.52 8.52
C ILE A 174 -13.35 13.67 8.89
N HIS A 175 -13.73 14.78 9.53
CA HIS A 175 -15.12 15.05 9.86
C HIS A 175 -15.98 15.18 8.59
N TYR A 176 -15.50 15.93 7.59
CA TYR A 176 -16.16 16.06 6.28
C TYR A 176 -16.34 14.69 5.61
N LEU A 177 -15.28 13.86 5.56
CA LEU A 177 -15.34 12.53 4.95
C LEU A 177 -16.35 11.62 5.66
N ASN A 178 -16.46 11.69 7.00
CA ASN A 178 -17.45 10.96 7.79
C ASN A 178 -18.88 11.44 7.52
N GLN A 179 -19.11 12.76 7.52
CA GLN A 179 -20.43 13.34 7.23
C GLN A 179 -20.94 12.93 5.85
N ASN A 180 -20.04 12.83 4.87
CA ASN A 180 -20.33 12.41 3.50
C ASN A 180 -20.28 10.89 3.29
N LYS A 181 -20.18 10.08 4.35
CA LYS A 181 -20.25 8.61 4.31
C LYS A 181 -19.15 7.93 3.50
N PHE A 182 -18.03 8.60 3.22
CA PHE A 182 -16.87 7.98 2.58
C PHE A 182 -16.04 7.15 3.56
N ILE A 183 -16.09 7.49 4.85
CA ILE A 183 -15.49 6.74 5.94
C ILE A 183 -16.53 6.51 7.05
N ALA A 184 -16.35 5.42 7.80
CA ALA A 184 -17.11 5.05 8.99
C ALA A 184 -16.26 4.14 9.88
N ASP A 185 -16.35 4.29 11.20
CA ASP A 185 -15.62 3.47 12.18
C ASP A 185 -14.12 3.32 11.88
N SER A 186 -13.49 4.44 11.52
CA SER A 186 -12.06 4.52 11.14
C SER A 186 -11.68 3.62 9.96
N LYS A 187 -12.63 3.33 9.06
CA LYS A 187 -12.44 2.56 7.84
C LYS A 187 -13.08 3.27 6.66
N ILE A 188 -12.57 3.00 5.46
CA ILE A 188 -13.20 3.45 4.22
C ILE A 188 -14.44 2.61 3.90
N THR A 189 -15.54 3.26 3.57
CA THR A 189 -16.81 2.61 3.21
C THR A 189 -16.78 2.08 1.78
N VAL A 190 -17.77 1.26 1.40
CA VAL A 190 -17.94 0.82 0.00
C VAL A 190 -18.10 2.02 -0.94
N LEU A 191 -18.84 3.05 -0.51
CA LEU A 191 -19.00 4.29 -1.27
C LEU A 191 -17.67 5.03 -1.44
N GLY A 192 -16.87 5.13 -0.37
CA GLY A 192 -15.52 5.72 -0.42
C GLY A 192 -14.59 4.98 -1.38
N LYS A 193 -14.56 3.64 -1.31
CA LYS A 193 -13.76 2.82 -2.24
C LYS A 193 -14.18 3.04 -3.69
N GLN A 194 -15.49 3.06 -3.95
CA GLN A 194 -16.01 3.28 -5.30
C GLN A 194 -15.71 4.69 -5.80
N PHE A 195 -15.81 5.70 -4.94
CA PHE A 195 -15.49 7.08 -5.28
C PHE A 195 -14.02 7.24 -5.66
N ILE A 196 -13.09 6.74 -4.84
CA ILE A 196 -11.65 6.80 -5.15
C ILE A 196 -11.34 6.07 -6.46
N LYS A 197 -11.83 4.84 -6.64
CA LYS A 197 -11.65 4.10 -7.91
C LYS A 197 -12.24 4.77 -9.13
N SER A 198 -13.22 5.67 -8.95
CA SER A 198 -13.83 6.41 -10.07
C SER A 198 -13.09 7.71 -10.37
N CYS A 199 -12.39 8.26 -9.39
CA CYS A 199 -11.70 9.55 -9.47
C CYS A 199 -10.22 9.39 -9.81
N PHE A 200 -9.56 8.37 -9.25
CA PHE A 200 -8.14 8.12 -9.42
C PHE A 200 -7.87 6.99 -10.41
N PRO A 201 -6.95 7.19 -11.36
CA PRO A 201 -6.31 6.11 -12.11
C PRO A 201 -5.67 5.08 -11.18
N ASP A 202 -5.66 3.81 -11.60
CA ASP A 202 -5.12 2.71 -10.81
C ASP A 202 -3.63 2.94 -10.46
N GLU A 203 -2.83 3.55 -11.35
CA GLU A 203 -1.42 3.83 -11.07
C GLU A 203 -1.20 4.82 -9.91
N LEU A 204 -2.16 5.71 -9.65
CA LEU A 204 -2.09 6.72 -8.58
C LEU A 204 -2.59 6.22 -7.23
N ILE A 205 -3.21 5.03 -7.18
CA ILE A 205 -3.70 4.39 -5.95
C ILE A 205 -2.96 3.09 -5.66
N THR A 206 -1.67 3.07 -6.01
CA THR A 206 -0.71 2.03 -5.63
C THR A 206 0.08 2.42 -4.37
N PRO A 207 0.64 1.44 -3.64
CA PRO A 207 1.56 1.72 -2.54
C PRO A 207 2.76 2.60 -2.98
N GLY A 208 3.28 2.36 -4.19
CA GLY A 208 4.39 3.13 -4.77
C GLY A 208 4.07 4.62 -4.94
N ALA A 209 2.85 4.97 -5.35
CA ALA A 209 2.42 6.36 -5.51
C ALA A 209 2.51 7.18 -4.21
N TYR A 210 2.45 6.51 -3.05
CA TYR A 210 2.53 7.12 -1.72
C TYR A 210 3.86 6.85 -1.00
N ASN A 211 4.87 6.31 -1.72
CA ASN A 211 6.15 5.88 -1.15
C ASN A 211 5.99 4.86 0.00
N TYR A 212 4.91 4.07 -0.04
CA TYR A 212 4.72 2.98 0.92
C TYR A 212 5.49 1.73 0.49
N ARG A 213 5.97 0.99 1.48
CA ARG A 213 6.51 -0.35 1.29
C ARG A 213 5.47 -1.38 1.71
N GLU A 214 5.46 -2.52 1.05
CA GLU A 214 4.58 -3.63 1.36
C GLU A 214 5.33 -4.74 2.09
N TRP A 215 4.63 -5.43 3.00
CA TRP A 215 5.10 -6.68 3.55
C TRP A 215 5.09 -7.76 2.46
N ALA A 216 6.17 -8.54 2.37
CA ALA A 216 6.40 -9.59 1.38
C ALA A 216 5.50 -10.83 1.53
N GLY A 217 4.59 -10.82 2.51
CA GLY A 217 3.66 -11.92 2.76
C GLY A 217 4.09 -12.88 3.87
N ALA A 218 5.38 -12.97 4.16
CA ALA A 218 5.94 -13.87 5.16
C ALA A 218 5.99 -13.25 6.57
N ASN A 219 5.73 -14.08 7.58
CA ASN A 219 5.69 -13.70 8.99
C ASN A 219 6.54 -14.63 9.86
N TYR A 220 7.19 -14.09 10.91
CA TYR A 220 7.97 -14.88 11.87
C TYR A 220 7.68 -14.52 13.33
N ALA A 221 7.99 -15.45 14.22
CA ALA A 221 8.07 -15.19 15.66
C ALA A 221 9.52 -15.36 16.12
N MET A 222 10.04 -14.39 16.88
CA MET A 222 11.35 -14.51 17.52
C MET A 222 11.20 -14.59 19.03
N LEU A 223 11.47 -15.77 19.57
CA LEU A 223 11.50 -16.06 20.99
C LEU A 223 12.87 -15.69 21.56
N SER A 224 12.94 -14.60 22.32
CA SER A 224 14.10 -14.33 23.16
C SER A 224 13.95 -15.08 24.49
N LEU A 225 14.88 -15.98 24.79
CA LEU A 225 14.88 -16.77 26.03
C LEU A 225 15.75 -16.14 27.14
N GLN A 226 15.93 -14.83 27.11
CA GLN A 226 16.68 -14.11 28.13
C GLN A 226 15.96 -12.82 28.48
N GLU A 227 15.51 -12.69 29.73
CA GLU A 227 14.68 -11.56 30.16
C GLU A 227 15.46 -10.24 30.21
N HIS A 228 16.78 -10.26 30.47
CA HIS A 228 17.65 -9.08 30.57
C HIS A 228 19.08 -9.35 30.03
N GLY A 229 19.68 -8.41 29.28
CA GLY A 229 21.08 -8.50 28.85
C GLY A 229 21.50 -7.64 27.65
N ILE A 230 22.80 -7.68 27.35
CA ILE A 230 23.48 -6.97 26.24
C ILE A 230 22.92 -7.38 24.86
N ASP A 231 22.27 -8.54 24.78
CA ASP A 231 21.76 -9.14 23.54
C ASP A 231 20.50 -8.46 23.00
N HIS A 232 19.90 -7.50 23.73
CA HIS A 232 18.78 -6.68 23.23
C HIS A 232 19.12 -5.98 21.91
N VAL A 233 20.37 -5.52 21.77
CA VAL A 233 20.82 -4.85 20.55
C VAL A 233 20.83 -5.81 19.36
N ASP A 234 21.21 -7.07 19.58
CA ASP A 234 21.34 -8.07 18.52
C ASP A 234 19.98 -8.61 18.06
N TYR A 235 19.03 -8.79 19.00
CA TYR A 235 17.63 -9.08 18.64
C TYR A 235 17.06 -7.98 17.73
N LYS A 236 17.27 -6.70 18.08
CA LYS A 236 16.83 -5.57 17.25
C LYS A 236 17.50 -5.55 15.87
N ARG A 237 18.76 -5.94 15.77
CA ARG A 237 19.48 -6.02 14.48
C ARG A 237 18.87 -7.10 13.59
N ILE A 238 18.57 -8.26 14.14
CA ILE A 238 17.87 -9.33 13.44
C ILE A 238 16.48 -8.82 13.00
N GLU A 239 15.70 -8.23 13.91
CA GLU A 239 14.37 -7.70 13.59
C GLU A 239 14.40 -6.67 12.46
N ASN A 240 15.31 -5.70 12.54
CA ASN A 240 15.47 -4.66 11.54
C ASN A 240 15.86 -5.26 10.18
N HIS A 241 16.76 -6.25 10.16
CA HIS A 241 17.15 -6.92 8.93
C HIS A 241 15.96 -7.63 8.27
N PHE A 242 15.17 -8.41 9.03
CA PHE A 242 13.98 -9.06 8.49
C PHE A 242 12.93 -8.05 8.04
N ARG A 243 12.75 -6.95 8.77
CA ARG A 243 11.89 -5.82 8.36
C ARG A 243 12.36 -5.21 7.05
N ASP A 244 13.67 -4.97 6.86
CA ASP A 244 14.22 -4.42 5.63
C ASP A 244 14.02 -5.34 4.42
N LYS A 245 13.90 -6.66 4.67
CA LYS A 245 13.50 -7.66 3.69
C LYS A 245 11.99 -7.81 3.53
N GLY A 246 11.19 -6.96 4.18
CA GLY A 246 9.73 -6.98 4.10
C GLY A 246 9.07 -8.15 4.81
N ILE A 247 9.72 -8.77 5.80
CA ILE A 247 9.14 -9.89 6.56
C ILE A 247 8.62 -9.38 7.91
N MET A 248 7.34 -9.63 8.17
CA MET A 248 6.69 -9.15 9.40
C MET A 248 7.09 -10.04 10.59
N GLY A 249 7.51 -9.43 11.69
CA GLY A 249 7.99 -10.14 12.87
C GLY A 249 7.21 -9.84 14.14
N GLN A 250 6.95 -10.86 14.95
CA GLN A 250 6.58 -10.71 16.36
C GLN A 250 7.75 -11.14 17.22
N SER A 251 8.29 -10.22 18.01
CA SER A 251 9.45 -10.49 18.87
C SER A 251 9.19 -10.03 20.29
N GLY A 252 9.88 -10.67 21.24
CA GLY A 252 9.76 -10.32 22.64
C GLY A 252 10.41 -11.36 23.55
N TYR A 253 10.48 -10.99 24.82
CA TYR A 253 10.84 -11.89 25.91
C TYR A 253 9.71 -12.90 26.11
N MET A 254 9.89 -14.08 25.55
CA MET A 254 8.81 -15.06 25.39
C MET A 254 9.16 -16.41 26.00
N GLU A 255 10.13 -16.48 26.93
CA GLU A 255 10.41 -17.72 27.66
C GLU A 255 9.16 -18.22 28.41
N GLY A 256 8.37 -17.32 29.00
CA GLY A 256 7.09 -17.67 29.64
C GLY A 256 6.01 -18.19 28.67
N LEU A 257 6.15 -18.00 27.34
CA LEU A 257 5.26 -18.67 26.38
C LEU A 257 5.50 -20.18 26.38
N LEU A 258 6.72 -20.64 26.71
CA LEU A 258 7.03 -22.05 26.83
C LEU A 258 6.37 -22.70 28.05
N ASP A 259 5.80 -21.93 28.98
CA ASP A 259 5.00 -22.47 30.10
C ASP A 259 3.55 -22.78 29.70
N ARG A 260 3.11 -22.30 28.54
CA ARG A 260 1.74 -22.47 28.03
C ARG A 260 1.78 -23.40 26.82
N GLU A 261 1.35 -24.65 26.98
CA GLU A 261 1.30 -25.67 25.91
C GLU A 261 0.55 -25.23 24.63
N ALA A 262 -0.21 -24.13 24.64
CA ALA A 262 -1.28 -23.87 23.67
C ALA A 262 -1.17 -22.59 22.83
N HIS A 263 -0.04 -21.85 22.84
CA HIS A 263 0.10 -20.68 21.95
C HIS A 263 1.27 -20.82 20.99
N ILE A 264 1.00 -21.53 19.89
CA ILE A 264 1.85 -21.47 18.69
C ILE A 264 1.47 -20.20 17.94
N PRO A 265 2.37 -19.22 17.80
CA PRO A 265 2.08 -18.04 17.00
C PRO A 265 1.78 -18.47 15.55
N ILE A 266 0.80 -17.81 14.92
CA ILE A 266 0.44 -18.05 13.52
C ILE A 266 1.51 -17.38 12.66
N VAL A 267 2.62 -18.10 12.45
CA VAL A 267 3.79 -17.65 11.70
C VAL A 267 4.31 -18.74 10.77
N ASP A 268 5.10 -18.33 9.78
CA ASP A 268 5.71 -19.22 8.79
C ASP A 268 6.94 -19.93 9.37
N PHE A 269 7.72 -19.21 10.18
CA PHE A 269 8.89 -19.75 10.85
C PHE A 269 9.16 -19.10 12.21
N ILE A 270 10.03 -19.74 12.99
CA ILE A 270 10.36 -19.35 14.35
C ILE A 270 11.86 -19.17 14.50
N LEU A 271 12.27 -18.08 15.12
CA LEU A 271 13.63 -17.85 15.55
C LEU A 271 13.68 -18.02 17.07
N VAL A 272 14.63 -18.78 17.59
CA VAL A 272 14.81 -19.01 19.02
C VAL A 272 16.18 -18.54 19.40
N ALA A 273 16.27 -17.46 20.16
CA ALA A 273 17.52 -16.75 20.32
C ALA A 273 17.87 -16.58 21.81
N TYR A 274 19.11 -16.94 22.17
CA TYR A 274 19.55 -17.10 23.56
C TYR A 274 21.09 -17.10 23.69
N PRO A 275 21.64 -16.80 24.87
CA PRO A 275 23.09 -16.83 25.11
C PRO A 275 23.59 -18.28 25.23
N ASN A 276 24.83 -18.52 24.83
CA ASN A 276 25.45 -19.84 24.93
C ASN A 276 25.42 -20.37 26.37
N GLY A 277 25.18 -21.67 26.53
CA GLY A 277 25.03 -22.30 27.85
C GLY A 277 23.67 -22.06 28.53
N LYS A 278 22.69 -21.41 27.88
CA LYS A 278 21.30 -21.33 28.38
C LYS A 278 20.78 -22.73 28.69
N LYS A 279 20.14 -22.90 29.84
CA LYS A 279 19.45 -24.13 30.24
C LYS A 279 17.97 -23.83 30.47
N LEU A 280 17.12 -24.74 30.00
CA LEU A 280 15.68 -24.74 30.26
C LEU A 280 15.34 -25.90 31.21
N ASN A 281 14.28 -25.73 32.01
CA ASN A 281 13.72 -26.87 32.74
C ASN A 281 13.11 -27.88 31.75
N ALA A 282 12.90 -29.13 32.21
CA ALA A 282 12.44 -30.22 31.34
C ALA A 282 11.10 -29.92 30.64
N CYS A 283 10.17 -29.23 31.33
CA CYS A 283 8.88 -28.87 30.76
C CYS A 283 9.02 -27.86 29.60
N ARG A 284 9.73 -26.76 29.83
CA ARG A 284 9.99 -25.74 28.80
C ARG A 284 10.78 -26.30 27.62
N LEU A 285 11.74 -27.19 27.88
CA LEU A 285 12.52 -27.85 26.84
C LEU A 285 11.64 -28.73 25.95
N ALA A 286 10.76 -29.54 26.55
CA ALA A 286 9.80 -30.36 25.81
C ALA A 286 8.84 -29.50 24.98
N ASN A 287 8.35 -28.39 25.54
CA ASN A 287 7.47 -27.46 24.84
C ASN A 287 8.19 -26.76 23.67
N LEU A 288 9.46 -26.39 23.86
CA LEU A 288 10.29 -25.83 22.79
C LEU A 288 10.52 -26.86 21.67
N GLU A 289 10.82 -28.12 22.02
CA GLU A 289 11.01 -29.20 21.05
C GLU A 289 9.73 -29.43 20.23
N GLN A 290 8.57 -29.45 20.90
CA GLN A 290 7.28 -29.57 20.24
C GLN A 290 7.02 -28.40 19.29
N LEU A 291 7.32 -27.17 19.70
CA LEU A 291 7.17 -25.97 18.88
C LEU A 291 8.05 -26.02 17.62
N ILE A 292 9.35 -26.32 17.80
CA ILE A 292 10.34 -26.41 16.73
C ILE A 292 10.01 -27.55 15.76
N SER A 293 9.46 -28.68 16.23
CA SER A 293 9.08 -29.80 15.35
C SER A 293 7.96 -29.46 14.37
N ARG A 294 7.07 -28.54 14.74
CA ARG A 294 5.86 -28.20 13.96
C ARG A 294 6.12 -27.14 12.88
N LYS A 295 7.15 -26.31 13.05
CA LYS A 295 7.43 -25.15 12.18
C LYS A 295 8.85 -25.19 11.65
N ALA A 296 9.15 -24.40 10.62
CA ALA A 296 10.54 -24.16 10.27
C ALA A 296 11.16 -23.30 11.38
N ALA A 297 12.30 -23.71 11.92
CA ALA A 297 12.87 -23.07 13.09
C ALA A 297 14.39 -23.00 13.04
N LEU A 298 14.93 -21.93 13.61
CA LEU A 298 16.36 -21.67 13.72
C LEU A 298 16.71 -21.26 15.15
N GLN A 299 17.68 -21.96 15.76
CA GLN A 299 18.27 -21.53 17.02
C GLN A 299 19.42 -20.55 16.75
N ILE A 300 19.41 -19.39 17.41
CA ILE A 300 20.42 -18.35 17.30
C ILE A 300 21.13 -18.25 18.65
N ILE A 301 22.39 -18.68 18.68
CA ILE A 301 23.16 -18.84 19.92
C ILE A 301 24.20 -17.73 19.97
N PHE A 302 24.09 -16.83 20.94
CA PHE A 302 25.07 -15.76 21.12
C PHE A 302 26.26 -16.26 21.93
N THR A 303 27.46 -16.15 21.37
CA THR A 303 28.72 -16.55 22.03
C THR A 303 29.57 -15.33 22.39
N GLU A 304 30.40 -15.46 23.42
CA GLU A 304 31.28 -14.36 23.81
C GLU A 304 32.48 -14.26 22.86
N LYS A 305 33.00 -15.41 22.43
CA LYS A 305 34.19 -15.53 21.57
C LYS A 305 33.94 -16.42 20.35
N PRO A 306 34.72 -16.26 19.26
CA PRO A 306 34.56 -17.08 18.05
C PRO A 306 34.88 -18.56 18.30
N GLU A 307 35.81 -18.85 19.22
CA GLU A 307 36.22 -20.21 19.59
C GLU A 307 35.23 -20.95 20.52
N ASP A 308 34.22 -20.25 21.04
CA ASP A 308 33.22 -20.87 21.93
C ASP A 308 32.41 -21.93 21.18
N ILE A 309 32.34 -23.13 21.74
CA ILE A 309 31.50 -24.19 21.19
C ILE A 309 30.04 -23.87 21.54
N ALA A 310 29.24 -23.60 20.51
CA ALA A 310 27.82 -23.31 20.68
C ALA A 310 27.03 -24.58 21.06
N GLU A 311 26.27 -24.51 22.14
CA GLU A 311 25.46 -25.60 22.67
C GLU A 311 23.97 -25.40 22.32
N PRO A 312 23.43 -26.05 21.27
CA PRO A 312 22.02 -25.94 20.94
C PRO A 312 21.13 -26.59 22.01
N LEU A 313 20.03 -25.94 22.38
CA LEU A 313 19.04 -26.49 23.31
C LEU A 313 18.39 -27.76 22.74
N ILE A 314 18.11 -27.76 21.43
CA ILE A 314 17.60 -28.90 20.67
C ILE A 314 18.64 -29.30 19.63
N SER A 315 19.42 -30.36 19.90
CA SER A 315 20.56 -30.74 19.05
C SER A 315 20.20 -31.16 17.62
N LYS A 316 18.96 -31.62 17.39
CA LYS A 316 18.46 -32.01 16.06
C LYS A 316 17.99 -30.82 15.22
N SER A 317 17.83 -29.64 15.82
CA SER A 317 17.31 -28.46 15.13
C SER A 317 18.45 -27.63 14.54
N PRO A 318 18.28 -27.02 13.36
CA PRO A 318 19.25 -26.08 12.82
C PRO A 318 19.58 -24.97 13.81
N TYR A 319 20.85 -24.57 13.83
CA TYR A 319 21.32 -23.45 14.64
C TYR A 319 22.40 -22.65 13.91
N ILE A 320 22.63 -21.42 14.39
CA ILE A 320 23.80 -20.59 14.10
C ILE A 320 24.39 -20.07 15.40
N ALA A 321 25.71 -19.92 15.44
CA ALA A 321 26.42 -19.23 16.49
C ALA A 321 26.74 -17.81 16.00
N ILE A 322 26.49 -16.80 16.83
CA ILE A 322 26.81 -15.40 16.53
C ILE A 322 27.72 -14.90 17.64
N CYS A 323 28.98 -14.64 17.28
CA CYS A 323 29.97 -14.09 18.20
C CYS A 323 29.76 -12.59 18.39
N ASN A 324 30.22 -12.07 19.54
CA ASN A 324 30.23 -10.63 19.83
C ASN A 324 30.90 -9.75 18.75
N GLU A 325 31.92 -10.26 18.06
CA GLU A 325 32.65 -9.54 17.01
C GLU A 325 31.82 -9.42 15.71
N ASP A 326 30.97 -10.42 15.43
CA ASP A 326 30.14 -10.52 14.23
C ASP A 326 28.73 -9.95 14.40
N LYS A 327 28.46 -9.29 15.52
CA LYS A 327 27.12 -8.78 15.86
C LYS A 327 26.50 -7.88 14.80
N TYR A 328 27.30 -7.21 13.97
CA TYR A 328 26.79 -6.36 12.88
C TYR A 328 26.20 -7.16 11.72
N GLN A 329 26.57 -8.44 11.57
CA GLN A 329 26.07 -9.34 10.53
C GLN A 329 24.97 -10.29 11.03
N SER A 330 24.63 -10.23 12.32
CA SER A 330 23.65 -11.11 12.96
C SER A 330 22.34 -11.28 12.19
N GLY A 331 21.75 -10.17 11.74
CA GLY A 331 20.53 -10.19 10.96
C GLY A 331 20.67 -10.85 9.59
N GLN A 332 21.79 -10.61 8.89
CA GLN A 332 22.07 -11.22 7.59
C GLN A 332 22.28 -12.73 7.73
N LEU A 333 23.11 -13.17 8.68
CA LEU A 333 23.39 -14.58 8.92
C LEU A 333 22.11 -15.35 9.29
N ALA A 334 21.28 -14.78 10.17
CA ALA A 334 20.00 -15.36 10.53
C ALA A 334 19.06 -15.47 9.32
N TYR A 335 18.97 -14.42 8.51
CA TYR A 335 18.14 -14.39 7.30
C TYR A 335 18.57 -15.45 6.28
N GLU A 336 19.87 -15.52 5.95
CA GLU A 336 20.40 -16.47 4.99
C GLU A 336 20.21 -17.92 5.45
N LYS A 337 20.51 -18.21 6.72
CA LYS A 337 20.30 -19.56 7.27
C LYS A 337 18.84 -19.96 7.26
N MET A 338 17.94 -19.06 7.66
CA MET A 338 16.51 -19.33 7.67
C MET A 338 15.97 -19.54 6.24
N GLY A 339 16.45 -18.75 5.28
CA GLY A 339 16.14 -18.94 3.86
C GLY A 339 16.49 -20.34 3.36
N ASN A 340 17.69 -20.84 3.69
CA ASN A 340 18.12 -22.19 3.33
C ASN A 340 17.23 -23.27 3.96
N ILE A 341 16.88 -23.13 5.25
CA ILE A 341 15.98 -24.06 5.95
C ILE A 341 14.60 -24.12 5.27
N LEU A 342 14.04 -22.96 4.90
CA LEU A 342 12.75 -22.88 4.21
C LEU A 342 12.80 -23.53 2.82
N LEU A 343 13.89 -23.31 2.07
CA LEU A 343 14.09 -23.93 0.75
C LEU A 343 14.20 -25.46 0.84
N GLU A 344 14.96 -25.98 1.80
CA GLU A 344 15.09 -27.42 2.04
C GLU A 344 13.75 -28.05 2.40
N ARG A 345 12.98 -27.40 3.28
CA ARG A 345 11.65 -27.89 3.68
C ARG A 345 10.67 -27.92 2.50
N LYS A 346 10.70 -26.89 1.65
CA LYS A 346 9.87 -26.85 0.43
C LYS A 346 10.23 -27.99 -0.52
N LYS A 347 11.53 -28.23 -0.77
CA LYS A 347 11.99 -29.35 -1.61
C LYS A 347 11.53 -30.71 -1.07
N ASN A 348 11.60 -30.91 0.25
CA ASN A 348 11.15 -32.16 0.86
C ASN A 348 9.62 -32.37 0.75
N GLN A 349 8.83 -31.29 0.82
CA GLN A 349 7.38 -31.35 0.60
C GLN A 349 7.02 -31.66 -0.86
N GLU A 350 7.80 -31.16 -1.82
CA GLU A 350 7.60 -31.44 -3.25
C GLU A 350 8.03 -32.85 -3.65
N GLN A 351 9.04 -33.42 -2.99
CA GLN A 351 9.54 -34.78 -3.25
C GLN A 351 8.70 -35.87 -2.57
N HIS A 352 8.02 -35.52 -1.48
CA HIS A 352 7.04 -36.36 -0.80
C HIS A 352 5.72 -35.59 -0.67
N PRO A 353 5.00 -35.37 -1.78
CA PRO A 353 3.66 -34.83 -1.71
C PRO A 353 2.85 -35.86 -0.93
N SER A 354 2.59 -35.55 0.34
CA SER A 354 1.83 -36.41 1.23
C SER A 354 0.51 -36.75 0.55
N SER A 355 0.40 -38.01 0.13
CA SER A 355 -0.85 -38.67 -0.22
C SER A 355 -1.77 -38.58 0.99
N THR A 356 -2.59 -37.54 1.02
CA THR A 356 -3.60 -37.29 2.04
C THR A 356 -4.76 -36.61 1.35
N GLU A 357 -5.71 -37.44 0.93
CA GLU A 357 -7.15 -37.15 0.99
C GLU A 357 -7.58 -36.88 2.43
#